data_AF-A0A1H7CU01-F1
#
_entry.id   AF-A0A1H7CU01-F1
#
_cell.length_a   1.000
_cell.length_b   1.000
_cell.length_c   1.000
_cell.angle_alpha   90.00
_cell.angle_beta   90.00
_cell.angle_gamma   90.00
#
_symmetry.space_group_name_H-M   'P 1'
#
loop_
_entity.id
_entity.type
_entity.pdbx_description
1 polymer ?
#
loop_
_entity_poly.entity_id
_entity_poly.type
_entity_poly.pdbx_seq_one_letter_code
_entity_poly.pdbx_strand_id
1 'polypeptide(L)'
;MASPFDPACADHWIAHGRDPAHAAAIARAWHDFPDLAPDAPLAERQARGRERIAAMRPINDAIAAEGAARQEATNFAFTDRQVRDGKGSDRDIAVLRGRDDHGYSWDLANRYADGWYAAHVGWPHRYPDGIPCRASLEEKRGAYDLGFTAGGGDRTDLFDAARRTLAADMRRDNLPPAPSVTLAGRPLPGSWPKPGDAPRPARWSRRLAILSAGDIGGDPAWDFLGLLRARPGARAATVIVLTPAGFVSADDPDRSDVPARHLADPGEAARQLGHLLAYAEFDDILVTLQGHDLDLLDAIAPVLPLARTMERTRNSRLQQRTHLRTWLDRGLADGVTMAQGHIRWGKVIAAFYGSLGEFTARHVGPAPGRGHMVRVETRSGLATGYAAADGTPLTPEIIVSSKARLRPAMATALRTFAAATPIMAAARAV
;
A
#
# COMPACT_ATOMS: atom_id res chain seq x y z
N MET A 1 36.06 7.17 -38.79
CA MET A 1 35.67 5.76 -38.55
C MET A 1 36.42 5.29 -37.33
N ALA A 2 35.75 4.86 -36.26
CA ALA A 2 36.44 4.31 -35.09
C ALA A 2 37.13 3.00 -35.50
N SER A 3 38.37 2.80 -35.05
CA SER A 3 39.08 1.53 -35.22
C SER A 3 38.21 0.39 -34.64
N PRO A 4 38.13 -0.79 -35.29
CA PRO A 4 37.38 -1.91 -34.73
C PRO A 4 37.92 -2.28 -33.34
N PHE A 5 37.00 -2.63 -32.44
CA PHE A 5 37.35 -3.02 -31.08
C PHE A 5 38.16 -4.32 -31.09
N ASP A 6 39.46 -4.19 -30.82
CA ASP A 6 40.36 -5.30 -30.53
C ASP A 6 40.28 -5.70 -29.04
N PRO A 7 39.78 -6.91 -28.70
CA PRO A 7 39.70 -7.38 -27.32
C PRO A 7 41.07 -7.75 -26.72
N ALA A 8 42.12 -7.91 -27.52
CA ALA A 8 43.49 -8.11 -27.06
C ALA A 8 44.22 -6.79 -26.76
N CYS A 9 43.59 -5.64 -27.00
CA CYS A 9 44.12 -4.31 -26.70
C CYS A 9 43.54 -3.78 -25.38
N ALA A 10 44.40 -3.52 -24.39
CA ALA A 10 43.97 -3.01 -23.09
C ALA A 10 43.33 -1.61 -23.18
N ASP A 11 43.88 -0.73 -24.03
CA ASP A 11 43.38 0.65 -24.17
C ASP A 11 41.94 0.71 -24.68
N HIS A 12 41.53 -0.26 -25.50
CA HIS A 12 40.14 -0.37 -25.92
C HIS A 12 39.20 -0.69 -24.74
N TRP A 13 39.58 -1.60 -23.85
CA TRP A 13 38.79 -1.87 -22.64
C TRP A 13 38.73 -0.66 -21.71
N ILE A 14 39.83 0.09 -21.56
CA ILE A 14 39.87 1.32 -20.76
C ILE A 14 38.95 2.39 -21.36
N ALA A 15 38.98 2.58 -22.68
CA ALA A 15 38.08 3.49 -23.39
C ALA A 15 36.60 3.14 -23.19
N HIS A 16 36.30 1.85 -22.92
CA HIS A 16 34.96 1.36 -22.59
C HIS A 16 34.67 1.33 -21.07
N GLY A 17 35.48 2.03 -20.25
CA GLY A 17 35.22 2.24 -18.82
C GLY A 17 35.74 1.14 -17.90
N ARG A 18 36.61 0.25 -18.41
CA ARG A 18 37.25 -0.77 -17.58
C ARG A 18 38.42 -0.18 -16.80
N ASP A 19 38.59 -0.63 -15.56
CA ASP A 19 39.79 -0.32 -14.77
C ASP A 19 41.07 -0.79 -15.50
N PRO A 20 42.18 -0.03 -15.48
CA PRO A 20 43.40 -0.39 -16.20
C PRO A 20 43.97 -1.77 -15.86
N ALA A 21 43.91 -2.20 -14.60
CA ALA A 21 44.44 -3.51 -14.20
C ALA A 21 43.56 -4.64 -14.77
N HIS A 22 42.23 -4.46 -14.71
CA HIS A 22 41.27 -5.40 -15.32
C HIS A 22 41.38 -5.43 -16.84
N ALA A 23 41.54 -4.28 -17.47
CA ALA A 23 41.71 -4.15 -18.92
C ALA A 23 42.97 -4.91 -19.39
N ALA A 24 44.09 -4.73 -18.69
CA ALA A 24 45.34 -5.44 -18.99
C ALA A 24 45.21 -6.96 -18.82
N ALA A 25 44.52 -7.42 -17.77
CA ALA A 25 44.30 -8.85 -17.54
C ALA A 25 43.40 -9.48 -18.62
N ILE A 26 42.32 -8.80 -19.01
CA ILE A 26 41.40 -9.25 -20.07
C ILE A 26 42.14 -9.30 -21.42
N ALA A 27 42.84 -8.22 -21.77
CA ALA A 27 43.62 -8.13 -22.99
C ALA A 27 44.65 -9.25 -23.10
N ARG A 28 45.35 -9.56 -22.02
CA ARG A 28 46.29 -10.69 -21.95
C ARG A 28 45.61 -12.03 -22.20
N ALA A 29 44.45 -12.29 -21.59
CA ALA A 29 43.70 -13.54 -21.83
C ALA A 29 43.25 -13.68 -23.29
N TRP A 30 42.89 -12.58 -23.96
CA TRP A 30 42.58 -12.58 -25.39
C TRP A 30 43.81 -12.73 -26.28
N HIS A 31 44.96 -12.20 -25.85
CA HIS A 31 46.23 -12.37 -26.53
C HIS A 31 46.75 -13.81 -26.45
N ASP A 32 46.66 -14.44 -25.27
CA ASP A 32 47.12 -15.81 -25.04
C ASP A 32 46.16 -16.85 -25.67
N PHE A 33 44.86 -16.53 -25.76
CA PHE A 33 43.82 -17.40 -26.31
C PHE A 33 42.95 -16.68 -27.38
N PRO A 34 43.54 -16.32 -28.54
CA PRO A 34 42.83 -15.61 -29.61
C PRO A 34 41.83 -16.52 -30.31
N ASP A 35 40.85 -15.92 -31.01
CA ASP A 35 40.00 -16.69 -31.92
C ASP A 35 40.83 -17.25 -33.07
N LEU A 36 40.61 -18.53 -33.40
CA LEU A 36 41.19 -19.12 -34.60
C LEU A 36 40.40 -18.68 -35.84
N ALA A 37 41.05 -18.73 -36.99
CA ALA A 37 40.45 -18.35 -38.26
C ALA A 37 39.18 -19.17 -38.57
N PRO A 38 38.19 -18.62 -39.30
CA PRO A 38 36.90 -19.29 -39.53
C PRO A 38 36.98 -20.65 -40.23
N ASP A 39 38.03 -20.87 -41.01
CA ASP A 39 38.35 -22.10 -41.75
C ASP A 39 39.02 -23.18 -40.88
N ALA A 40 39.45 -22.85 -39.66
CA ALA A 40 39.97 -23.83 -38.71
C ALA A 40 38.88 -24.84 -38.30
N PRO A 41 39.24 -26.11 -38.02
CA PRO A 41 38.30 -27.14 -37.60
C PRO A 41 37.43 -26.69 -36.42
N LEU A 42 36.12 -26.97 -36.49
CA LEU A 42 35.16 -26.53 -35.47
C LEU A 42 35.55 -27.00 -34.05
N ALA A 43 36.05 -28.23 -33.93
CA ALA A 43 36.47 -28.79 -32.64
C ALA A 43 37.63 -27.98 -32.01
N GLU A 44 38.57 -27.52 -32.81
CA GLU A 44 39.71 -26.70 -32.36
C GLU A 44 39.25 -25.29 -31.97
N ARG A 45 38.35 -24.67 -32.75
CA ARG A 45 37.74 -23.39 -32.40
C ARG A 45 36.98 -23.45 -31.06
N GLN A 46 36.22 -24.52 -30.85
CA GLN A 46 35.52 -24.76 -29.58
C GLN A 46 36.47 -25.05 -28.41
N ALA A 47 37.58 -25.75 -28.64
CA ALA A 47 38.60 -25.99 -27.63
C ALA A 47 39.27 -24.67 -27.21
N ARG A 48 39.68 -23.84 -28.19
CA ARG A 48 40.26 -22.51 -27.94
C ARG A 48 39.31 -21.58 -27.18
N GLY A 49 38.02 -21.58 -27.55
CA GLY A 49 37.00 -20.84 -26.82
C GLY A 49 36.86 -21.29 -25.35
N ARG A 50 36.95 -22.60 -25.08
CA ARG A 50 36.93 -23.15 -23.71
C ARG A 50 38.15 -22.74 -22.90
N GLU A 51 39.34 -22.77 -23.50
CA GLU A 51 40.58 -22.30 -22.87
C GLU A 51 40.49 -20.82 -22.48
N ARG A 52 39.99 -19.96 -23.38
CA ARG A 52 39.74 -18.55 -23.08
C ARG A 52 38.73 -18.37 -21.95
N ILE A 53 37.62 -19.11 -21.96
CA ILE A 53 36.62 -19.04 -20.88
C ILE A 53 37.25 -19.43 -19.53
N ALA A 54 38.11 -20.46 -19.51
CA ALA A 54 38.82 -20.88 -18.31
C ALA A 54 39.79 -19.78 -17.81
N ALA A 55 40.54 -19.15 -18.71
CA ALA A 55 41.46 -18.05 -18.38
C ALA A 55 40.72 -16.78 -17.91
N MET A 56 39.57 -16.47 -18.51
CA MET A 56 38.76 -15.30 -18.18
C MET A 56 37.96 -15.45 -16.88
N ARG A 57 37.66 -16.67 -16.44
CA ARG A 57 36.86 -16.93 -15.23
C ARG A 57 37.43 -16.25 -13.97
N PRO A 58 38.68 -16.49 -13.54
CA PRO A 58 39.22 -15.85 -12.34
C PRO A 58 39.26 -14.31 -12.46
N ILE A 59 39.45 -13.78 -13.68
CA ILE A 59 39.43 -12.33 -13.94
C ILE A 59 38.02 -11.77 -13.71
N ASN A 60 36.99 -12.41 -14.27
CA ASN A 60 35.61 -12.00 -14.10
C ASN A 60 35.13 -12.15 -12.65
N ASP A 61 35.56 -13.20 -11.95
CA ASP A 61 35.25 -13.43 -10.54
C ASP A 61 35.86 -12.33 -9.66
N ALA A 62 37.12 -11.95 -9.90
CA ALA A 62 37.77 -10.85 -9.19
C ALA A 62 37.06 -9.50 -9.43
N ILE A 63 36.67 -9.23 -10.68
CA ILE A 63 35.93 -8.02 -11.05
C ILE A 63 34.56 -7.96 -10.37
N ALA A 64 33.85 -9.10 -10.34
CA ALA A 64 32.57 -9.19 -9.66
C ALA A 64 32.72 -8.98 -8.14
N ALA A 65 33.78 -9.55 -7.54
CA ALA A 65 34.09 -9.38 -6.13
C ALA A 65 34.42 -7.91 -5.79
N GLU A 66 35.23 -7.23 -6.58
CA GLU A 66 35.54 -5.81 -6.36
C GLU A 66 34.29 -4.93 -6.55
N GLY A 67 33.48 -5.21 -7.57
CA GLY A 67 32.22 -4.51 -7.78
C GLY A 67 31.26 -4.67 -6.60
N ALA A 68 31.17 -5.87 -6.02
CA ALA A 68 30.38 -6.11 -4.81
C ALA A 68 30.94 -5.34 -3.61
N ALA A 69 32.25 -5.41 -3.35
CA ALA A 69 32.89 -4.70 -2.24
C ALA A 69 32.70 -3.18 -2.35
N ARG A 70 32.82 -2.61 -3.55
CA ARG A 70 32.58 -1.18 -3.80
C ARG A 70 31.13 -0.78 -3.57
N GLN A 71 30.17 -1.63 -3.96
CA GLN A 71 28.76 -1.39 -3.69
C GLN A 71 28.47 -1.37 -2.19
N GLU A 72 29.01 -2.35 -1.44
CA GLU A 72 28.85 -2.40 0.01
C GLU A 72 29.46 -1.18 0.69
N ALA A 73 30.68 -0.79 0.29
CA ALA A 73 31.34 0.42 0.80
C ALA A 73 30.53 1.70 0.49
N THR A 74 29.94 1.79 -0.70
CA THR A 74 29.09 2.91 -1.10
C THR A 74 27.81 2.97 -0.26
N ASN A 75 27.18 1.82 -0.02
CA ASN A 75 25.99 1.75 0.84
C ASN A 75 26.30 2.23 2.26
N PHE A 76 27.41 1.76 2.86
CA PHE A 76 27.82 2.22 4.18
C PHE A 76 28.15 3.71 4.22
N ALA A 77 28.90 4.21 3.23
CA ALA A 77 29.22 5.64 3.16
C ALA A 77 27.95 6.51 3.02
N PHE A 78 26.96 6.05 2.26
CA PHE A 78 25.67 6.71 2.14
C PHE A 78 24.91 6.71 3.48
N THR A 79 24.78 5.57 4.15
CA THR A 79 24.08 5.45 5.44
C THR A 79 24.77 6.28 6.53
N ASP A 80 26.09 6.23 6.61
CA ASP A 80 26.91 7.03 7.52
C ASP A 80 26.70 8.53 7.32
N ARG A 81 26.64 8.99 6.06
CA ARG A 81 26.29 10.37 5.73
C ARG A 81 24.87 10.74 6.17
N GLN A 82 23.87 9.90 5.91
CA GLN A 82 22.49 10.17 6.33
C GLN A 82 22.39 10.35 7.86
N VAL A 83 23.08 9.50 8.63
CA VAL A 83 23.13 9.61 10.09
C VAL A 83 23.81 10.90 10.53
N ARG A 84 24.98 11.25 9.97
CA ARG A 84 25.66 12.53 10.29
C ARG A 84 24.83 13.76 9.94
N ASP A 85 24.08 13.71 8.85
CA ASP A 85 23.21 14.81 8.39
C ASP A 85 21.89 14.89 9.19
N GLY A 86 21.69 14.04 10.21
CA GLY A 86 20.47 14.01 11.04
C GLY A 86 19.25 13.46 10.32
N LYS A 87 19.44 12.78 9.19
CA LYS A 87 18.37 12.19 8.35
C LYS A 87 18.25 10.67 8.51
N GLY A 88 19.21 10.05 9.19
CA GLY A 88 19.22 8.62 9.47
C GLY A 88 18.24 8.23 10.57
N SER A 89 17.67 7.04 10.45
CA SER A 89 16.83 6.40 11.45
C SER A 89 17.63 5.60 12.49
N ASP A 90 17.00 5.20 13.59
CA ASP A 90 17.61 4.29 14.57
C ASP A 90 18.07 2.96 13.94
N ARG A 91 17.36 2.52 12.89
CA ARG A 91 17.76 1.35 12.11
C ARG A 91 19.07 1.62 11.35
N ASP A 92 19.25 2.80 10.76
CA ASP A 92 20.47 3.16 10.04
C ASP A 92 21.68 3.17 10.98
N ILE A 93 21.48 3.66 12.20
CA ILE A 93 22.49 3.57 13.27
C ILE A 93 22.80 2.10 13.59
N ALA A 94 21.79 1.23 13.68
CA ALA A 94 21.99 -0.20 13.90
C ALA A 94 22.73 -0.89 12.75
N VAL A 95 22.52 -0.48 11.49
CA VAL A 95 23.29 -0.98 10.33
C VAL A 95 24.78 -0.61 10.48
N LEU A 96 25.09 0.61 10.91
CA LEU A 96 26.48 1.03 11.13
C LEU A 96 27.14 0.29 12.30
N ARG A 97 26.38 -0.04 13.37
CA ARG A 97 26.87 -0.92 14.44
C ARG A 97 27.13 -2.34 13.93
N GLY A 98 26.21 -2.88 13.13
CA GLY A 98 26.39 -4.20 12.51
C GLY A 98 27.62 -4.27 11.60
N ARG A 99 28.02 -3.15 10.98
CA ARG A 99 29.29 -3.06 10.25
C ARG A 99 30.50 -3.22 11.16
N ASP A 100 30.47 -2.66 12.36
CA ASP A 100 31.59 -2.75 13.30
C ASP A 100 31.78 -4.20 13.79
N ASP A 101 30.69 -4.99 13.87
CA ASP A 101 30.72 -6.41 14.24
C ASP A 101 30.99 -7.37 13.07
N HIS A 102 30.51 -7.06 11.86
CA HIS A 102 30.55 -7.95 10.68
C HIS A 102 31.40 -7.43 9.51
N GLY A 103 32.16 -6.36 9.74
CA GLY A 103 32.94 -5.68 8.71
C GLY A 103 32.06 -5.08 7.60
N TYR A 104 32.61 -4.99 6.39
CA TYR A 104 31.92 -4.40 5.24
C TYR A 104 30.89 -5.35 4.58
N SER A 105 30.44 -6.41 5.25
CA SER A 105 29.32 -7.20 4.76
C SER A 105 28.01 -6.43 4.96
N TRP A 106 27.50 -5.84 3.88
CA TRP A 106 26.24 -5.09 3.91
C TRP A 106 25.06 -6.00 4.30
N ASP A 107 25.08 -7.23 3.81
CA ASP A 107 24.06 -8.23 4.07
C ASP A 107 23.98 -8.59 5.56
N LEU A 108 25.11 -8.91 6.19
CA LEU A 108 25.14 -9.28 7.61
C LEU A 108 24.83 -8.08 8.51
N ALA A 109 25.33 -6.89 8.19
CA ALA A 109 24.97 -5.67 8.92
C ALA A 109 23.46 -5.39 8.87
N ASN A 110 22.79 -5.69 7.75
CA ASN A 110 21.34 -5.59 7.66
C ASN A 110 20.62 -6.65 8.49
N ARG A 111 21.13 -7.89 8.57
CA ARG A 111 20.56 -8.94 9.43
C ARG A 111 20.68 -8.55 10.90
N TYR A 112 21.84 -8.04 11.29
CA TYR A 112 22.06 -7.47 12.61
C TYR A 112 21.04 -6.35 12.91
N ALA A 113 20.90 -5.38 12.00
CA ALA A 113 19.95 -4.30 12.17
C ALA A 113 18.48 -4.78 12.22
N ASP A 114 18.12 -5.85 11.51
CA ASP A 114 16.78 -6.47 11.59
C ASP A 114 16.51 -7.04 12.98
N GLY A 115 17.50 -7.74 13.56
CA GLY A 115 17.42 -8.26 14.91
C GLY A 115 17.30 -7.14 15.93
N TRP A 116 18.20 -6.16 15.83
CA TRP A 116 18.21 -4.99 16.71
C TRP A 116 16.89 -4.24 16.66
N TYR A 117 16.37 -3.98 15.45
CA TYR A 117 15.11 -3.28 15.29
C TYR A 117 13.93 -4.08 15.85
N ALA A 118 13.88 -5.40 15.60
CA ALA A 118 12.84 -6.27 16.15
C ALA A 118 12.83 -6.26 17.69
N ALA A 119 14.02 -6.31 18.31
CA ALA A 119 14.14 -6.14 19.76
C ALA A 119 13.65 -4.76 20.20
N HIS A 120 14.16 -3.72 19.54
CA HIS A 120 13.88 -2.32 19.84
C HIS A 120 12.38 -1.99 19.79
N VAL A 121 11.64 -2.43 18.77
CA VAL A 121 10.20 -2.15 18.62
C VAL A 121 9.28 -3.16 19.31
N GLY A 122 9.83 -4.08 20.10
CA GLY A 122 9.04 -5.05 20.87
C GLY A 122 8.52 -6.25 20.07
N TRP A 123 9.03 -6.49 18.86
CA TRP A 123 8.58 -7.65 18.08
C TRP A 123 9.08 -8.97 18.69
N PRO A 124 8.33 -10.08 18.50
CA PRO A 124 8.83 -11.41 18.80
C PRO A 124 10.10 -11.72 18.01
N HIS A 125 11.01 -12.47 18.61
CA HIS A 125 12.16 -13.02 17.91
C HIS A 125 11.68 -13.93 16.76
N ARG A 126 12.06 -13.58 15.53
CA ARG A 126 11.77 -14.40 14.35
C ARG A 126 12.77 -14.12 13.24
N TYR A 127 13.25 -15.17 12.59
CA TYR A 127 14.15 -15.00 11.45
C TYR A 127 13.38 -14.51 10.21
N PRO A 128 13.80 -13.39 9.59
CA PRO A 128 13.21 -12.89 8.36
C PRO A 128 13.79 -13.65 7.15
N ASP A 129 13.53 -14.97 7.08
CA ASP A 129 14.19 -15.87 6.13
C ASP A 129 13.86 -15.58 4.64
N GLY A 130 12.84 -14.75 4.37
CA GLY A 130 12.44 -14.34 3.02
C GLY A 130 13.22 -13.15 2.43
N ILE A 131 14.16 -12.55 3.16
CA ILE A 131 14.94 -11.42 2.63
C ILE A 131 16.22 -11.96 1.97
N PRO A 132 16.51 -11.58 0.70
CA PRO A 132 17.72 -12.00 0.01
C PRO A 132 18.99 -11.66 0.82
N CYS A 133 19.88 -12.63 0.92
CA CYS A 133 21.15 -12.53 1.62
C CYS A 133 22.11 -13.56 1.00
N ARG A 134 23.34 -13.13 0.68
CA ARG A 134 24.38 -13.99 0.10
C ARG A 134 25.10 -14.85 1.14
N ALA A 135 25.05 -14.44 2.41
CA ALA A 135 25.63 -15.20 3.51
C ALA A 135 24.85 -16.50 3.76
N SER A 136 25.52 -17.47 4.38
CA SER A 136 24.90 -18.74 4.76
C SER A 136 23.74 -18.54 5.75
N LEU A 137 22.87 -19.55 5.86
CA LEU A 137 21.76 -19.54 6.81
C LEU A 137 22.25 -19.36 8.26
N GLU A 138 23.40 -19.92 8.58
CA GLU A 138 24.01 -19.82 9.90
C GLU A 138 24.49 -18.40 10.19
N GLU A 139 25.29 -17.82 9.30
CA GLU A 139 25.81 -16.46 9.47
C GLU A 139 24.69 -15.42 9.55
N LYS A 140 23.67 -15.53 8.69
CA LYS A 140 22.56 -14.57 8.68
C LYS A 140 21.71 -14.66 9.96
N ARG A 141 21.55 -15.86 10.53
CA ARG A 141 20.84 -16.05 11.81
C ARG A 141 21.68 -15.60 12.99
N GLY A 142 22.98 -15.87 12.97
CA GLY A 142 23.94 -15.40 13.97
C GLY A 142 23.98 -13.87 14.06
N ALA A 143 24.07 -13.18 12.92
CA ALA A 143 24.01 -11.72 12.87
C ALA A 143 22.67 -11.19 13.42
N TYR A 144 21.55 -11.80 13.04
CA TYR A 144 20.23 -11.43 13.58
C TYR A 144 20.14 -11.62 15.10
N ASP A 145 20.61 -12.75 15.62
CA ASP A 145 20.60 -13.05 17.05
C ASP A 145 21.45 -12.06 17.84
N LEU A 146 22.65 -11.75 17.35
CA LEU A 146 23.53 -10.75 17.97
C LEU A 146 22.86 -9.38 18.00
N GLY A 147 22.27 -8.95 16.87
CA GLY A 147 21.54 -7.70 16.78
C GLY A 147 20.35 -7.66 17.73
N PHE A 148 19.57 -8.74 17.81
CA PHE A 148 18.41 -8.84 18.71
C PHE A 148 18.82 -8.69 20.17
N THR A 149 19.89 -9.36 20.59
CA THR A 149 20.45 -9.19 21.94
C THR A 149 20.97 -7.77 22.17
N ALA A 150 21.70 -7.18 21.22
CA ALA A 150 22.18 -5.80 21.31
C ALA A 150 21.05 -4.75 21.33
N GLY A 151 19.88 -5.09 20.78
CA GLY A 151 18.66 -4.28 20.87
C GLY A 151 17.90 -4.43 22.18
N GLY A 152 18.42 -5.22 23.13
CA GLY A 152 17.84 -5.47 24.45
C GLY A 152 16.88 -6.65 24.51
N GLY A 153 16.87 -7.53 23.50
CA GLY A 153 16.05 -8.74 23.48
C GLY A 153 16.69 -9.92 24.21
N ASP A 154 15.91 -10.58 25.06
CA ASP A 154 16.29 -11.81 25.74
C ASP A 154 15.49 -13.00 25.21
N ARG A 155 16.17 -13.93 24.54
CA ARG A 155 15.55 -15.13 23.95
C ARG A 155 15.22 -16.20 24.99
N THR A 156 15.75 -16.09 26.20
CA THR A 156 15.53 -17.06 27.29
C THR A 156 14.30 -16.72 28.13
N ASP A 157 13.76 -15.52 27.95
CA ASP A 157 12.64 -15.00 28.71
C ASP A 157 11.33 -15.06 27.93
N LEU A 158 10.38 -15.87 28.41
CA LEU A 158 9.06 -16.05 27.81
C LEU A 158 8.22 -14.75 27.73
N PHE A 159 8.50 -13.77 28.58
CA PHE A 159 7.78 -12.50 28.62
C PHE A 159 8.57 -11.34 27.99
N ASP A 160 9.73 -11.61 27.40
CA ASP A 160 10.64 -10.62 26.81
C ASP A 160 9.91 -9.74 25.78
N ALA A 161 9.21 -10.37 24.84
CA ALA A 161 8.46 -9.64 23.81
C ALA A 161 7.36 -8.74 24.40
N ALA A 162 6.65 -9.19 25.44
CA ALA A 162 5.63 -8.39 26.09
C ALA A 162 6.25 -7.18 26.82
N ARG A 163 7.35 -7.40 27.56
CA ARG A 163 8.09 -6.33 28.24
C ARG A 163 8.66 -5.30 27.28
N ARG A 164 9.30 -5.76 26.20
CA ARG A 164 9.84 -4.86 25.18
C ARG A 164 8.77 -4.12 24.41
N THR A 165 7.60 -4.73 24.16
CA THR A 165 6.44 -4.03 23.58
C THR A 165 6.00 -2.89 24.48
N LEU A 166 5.85 -3.13 25.78
CA LEU A 166 5.50 -2.08 26.75
C LEU A 166 6.56 -0.98 26.79
N ALA A 167 7.85 -1.33 26.85
CA ALA A 167 8.94 -0.38 26.85
C ALA A 167 9.04 0.42 25.53
N ALA A 168 8.72 -0.19 24.40
CA ALA A 168 8.67 0.47 23.10
C ALA A 168 7.50 1.46 23.01
N ASP A 169 6.34 1.12 23.60
CA ASP A 169 5.20 2.02 23.69
C ASP A 169 5.52 3.24 24.58
N MET A 170 6.13 3.02 25.75
CA MET A 170 6.62 4.11 26.61
C MET A 170 7.69 4.98 25.94
N ARG A 171 8.48 4.44 25.00
CA ARG A 171 9.44 5.23 24.21
C ARG A 171 8.77 6.13 23.18
N ARG A 172 7.59 5.77 22.66
CA ARG A 172 6.80 6.69 21.83
C ARG A 172 6.37 7.92 22.62
N ASP A 173 6.10 7.76 23.91
CA ASP A 173 5.72 8.88 24.80
C ASP A 173 6.90 9.80 25.15
N ASN A 174 8.14 9.30 25.01
CA ASN A 174 9.40 10.06 25.25
C ASN A 174 9.97 10.72 23.99
N LEU A 175 9.42 10.45 22.81
CA LEU A 175 9.71 11.25 21.63
C LEU A 175 9.08 12.63 21.82
N PRO A 176 9.71 13.73 21.36
CA PRO A 176 9.00 14.99 21.26
C PRO A 176 7.70 14.69 20.51
N PRO A 177 6.53 15.18 21.00
CA PRO A 177 5.27 14.94 20.33
C PRO A 177 5.49 15.28 18.86
N ALA A 178 5.15 14.34 17.96
CA ALA A 178 5.21 14.59 16.51
C ALA A 178 4.65 15.99 16.30
N PRO A 179 5.36 16.89 15.58
CA PRO A 179 5.08 18.31 15.57
C PRO A 179 3.59 18.47 15.47
N SER A 180 2.99 18.89 16.59
CA SER A 180 1.57 19.14 16.64
C SER A 180 1.41 20.31 15.70
N VAL A 181 1.05 20.02 14.46
CA VAL A 181 0.39 21.01 13.62
C VAL A 181 -0.70 21.53 14.52
N THR A 182 -0.57 22.79 14.93
CA THR A 182 -1.57 23.49 15.70
C THR A 182 -2.89 23.21 15.01
N LEU A 183 -3.71 22.38 15.65
CA LEU A 183 -4.93 21.87 15.05
C LEU A 183 -5.89 23.07 15.05
N ALA A 184 -5.89 23.82 13.95
CA ALA A 184 -7.06 24.59 13.59
C ALA A 184 -8.21 23.59 13.65
N GLY A 185 -9.20 23.84 14.52
CA GLY A 185 -10.07 22.83 15.13
C GLY A 185 -10.94 21.96 14.23
N ARG A 186 -10.74 21.95 12.90
CA ARG A 186 -11.31 21.01 11.92
C ARG A 186 -10.31 20.89 10.75
N PRO A 187 -9.93 19.68 10.29
CA PRO A 187 -9.09 19.56 9.11
C PRO A 187 -9.81 20.18 7.91
N LEU A 188 -9.14 21.07 7.17
CA LEU A 188 -9.71 21.70 5.98
C LEU A 188 -10.07 20.64 4.93
N PRO A 189 -11.18 20.78 4.19
CA PRO A 189 -11.53 19.90 3.06
C PRO A 189 -10.36 19.55 2.14
N GLY A 190 -9.51 20.53 1.80
CA GLY A 190 -8.32 20.33 0.98
C GLY A 190 -7.31 19.33 1.56
N SER A 191 -7.26 19.19 2.89
CA SER A 191 -6.39 18.24 3.60
C SER A 191 -6.98 16.83 3.71
N TRP A 192 -8.27 16.64 3.41
CA TRP A 192 -8.93 15.35 3.62
C TRP A 192 -8.30 14.22 2.78
N PRO A 193 -8.25 12.99 3.32
CA PRO A 193 -7.71 11.84 2.63
C PRO A 193 -8.60 11.42 1.46
N LYS A 194 -8.03 10.62 0.55
CA LYS A 194 -8.83 9.95 -0.49
C LYS A 194 -9.67 8.81 0.10
N PRO A 195 -10.84 8.49 -0.49
CA PRO A 195 -11.62 7.33 -0.12
C PRO A 195 -10.84 6.03 -0.02
N GLY A 196 -10.90 5.42 1.17
CA GLY A 196 -10.30 4.12 1.47
C GLY A 196 -11.32 3.05 1.87
N ASP A 197 -10.89 1.82 2.09
CA ASP A 197 -11.77 0.75 2.59
C ASP A 197 -11.75 0.61 4.12
N ALA A 198 -10.85 1.31 4.82
CA ALA A 198 -10.76 1.26 6.27
C ALA A 198 -12.01 1.80 7.03
N PRO A 199 -12.65 2.90 6.58
CA PRO A 199 -13.80 3.45 7.30
C PRO A 199 -14.99 2.49 7.39
N ARG A 200 -15.75 2.61 8.49
CA ARG A 200 -16.98 1.84 8.69
C ARG A 200 -18.05 2.30 7.67
N PRO A 201 -18.83 1.38 7.10
CA PRO A 201 -19.99 1.74 6.29
C PRO A 201 -20.95 2.63 7.07
N ALA A 202 -21.60 3.57 6.38
CA ALA A 202 -22.52 4.53 6.97
C ALA A 202 -23.89 4.44 6.30
N ARG A 203 -24.95 4.62 7.09
CA ARG A 203 -26.33 4.66 6.56
C ARG A 203 -26.46 5.77 5.56
N TRP A 204 -27.10 5.53 4.42
CA TRP A 204 -27.27 6.56 3.38
C TRP A 204 -27.84 7.87 3.93
N SER A 205 -28.78 7.80 4.87
CA SER A 205 -29.37 8.97 5.56
C SER A 205 -28.40 9.82 6.39
N ARG A 206 -27.21 9.29 6.73
CA ARG A 206 -26.14 10.01 7.46
C ARG A 206 -24.93 10.30 6.57
N ARG A 207 -25.10 10.30 5.25
CA ARG A 207 -24.04 10.58 4.28
C ARG A 207 -24.29 11.87 3.53
N LEU A 208 -23.23 12.64 3.37
CA LEU A 208 -23.20 13.88 2.59
C LEU A 208 -22.24 13.73 1.41
N ALA A 209 -22.69 14.10 0.22
CA ALA A 209 -21.82 14.31 -0.93
C ALA A 209 -21.92 15.76 -1.41
N ILE A 210 -20.78 16.44 -1.56
CA ILE A 210 -20.68 17.76 -2.16
C ILE A 210 -20.00 17.60 -3.52
N LEU A 211 -20.77 17.85 -4.58
CA LEU A 211 -20.39 17.64 -5.96
C LEU A 211 -20.10 18.96 -6.68
N SER A 212 -19.20 18.94 -7.67
CA SER A 212 -19.09 20.07 -8.60
C SER A 212 -20.17 19.95 -9.68
N ALA A 213 -20.61 21.07 -10.26
CA ALA A 213 -21.51 21.04 -11.41
C ALA A 213 -20.96 20.20 -12.58
N GLY A 214 -19.63 20.13 -12.75
CA GLY A 214 -18.97 19.29 -13.76
C GLY A 214 -19.06 17.79 -13.50
N ASP A 215 -19.51 17.38 -12.31
CA ASP A 215 -19.74 15.98 -11.94
C ASP A 215 -21.16 15.50 -12.25
N ILE A 216 -22.00 16.36 -12.83
CA ILE A 216 -23.43 16.08 -13.05
C ILE A 216 -23.77 16.17 -14.52
N GLY A 217 -24.48 15.14 -15.00
CA GLY A 217 -24.89 15.06 -16.40
C GLY A 217 -23.74 14.77 -17.36
N GLY A 218 -24.06 14.72 -18.66
CA GLY A 218 -23.12 14.33 -19.70
C GLY A 218 -22.94 12.80 -19.81
N ASP A 219 -21.69 12.35 -19.93
CA ASP A 219 -21.38 10.93 -20.11
C ASP A 219 -21.74 10.12 -18.84
N PRO A 220 -22.54 9.04 -18.94
CA PRO A 220 -22.89 8.19 -17.80
C PRO A 220 -21.70 7.60 -17.05
N ALA A 221 -20.53 7.48 -17.69
CA ALA A 221 -19.31 7.01 -17.06
C ALA A 221 -18.75 7.99 -16.00
N TRP A 222 -19.31 9.19 -15.97
CA TRP A 222 -18.71 10.42 -15.49
C TRP A 222 -19.70 11.30 -14.72
N ASP A 223 -21.00 11.07 -14.90
CA ASP A 223 -22.09 11.55 -14.05
C ASP A 223 -22.04 10.90 -12.66
N PHE A 224 -21.41 11.58 -11.70
CA PHE A 224 -21.24 11.08 -10.34
C PHE A 224 -22.55 11.08 -9.57
N LEU A 225 -23.46 12.01 -9.86
CA LEU A 225 -24.80 12.01 -9.28
C LEU A 225 -25.57 10.77 -9.74
N GLY A 226 -25.56 10.46 -11.04
CA GLY A 226 -26.15 9.24 -11.58
C GLY A 226 -25.54 7.97 -10.99
N LEU A 227 -24.21 7.90 -10.88
CA LEU A 227 -23.51 6.78 -10.25
C LEU A 227 -23.87 6.58 -8.76
N LEU A 228 -24.10 7.68 -8.04
CA LEU A 228 -24.54 7.66 -6.64
C LEU A 228 -25.99 7.18 -6.55
N ARG A 229 -26.91 7.79 -7.31
CA ARG A 229 -28.34 7.48 -7.27
C ARG A 229 -28.66 6.07 -7.80
N ALA A 230 -27.78 5.47 -8.59
CA ALA A 230 -27.87 4.07 -9.01
C ALA A 230 -27.68 3.06 -7.86
N ARG A 231 -27.21 3.50 -6.68
CA ARG A 231 -27.02 2.61 -5.53
C ARG A 231 -28.33 2.41 -4.73
N PRO A 232 -28.65 1.17 -4.32
CA PRO A 232 -29.80 0.90 -3.47
C PRO A 232 -29.76 1.73 -2.18
N GLY A 233 -30.85 2.44 -1.87
CA GLY A 233 -30.99 3.29 -0.68
C GLY A 233 -30.33 4.67 -0.78
N ALA A 234 -29.57 4.96 -1.85
CA ALA A 234 -28.82 6.22 -1.96
C ALA A 234 -29.68 7.47 -2.18
N ARG A 235 -31.00 7.31 -2.36
CA ARG A 235 -31.95 8.43 -2.32
C ARG A 235 -32.01 9.12 -0.96
N ALA A 236 -31.69 8.40 0.13
CA ALA A 236 -31.66 8.97 1.47
C ALA A 236 -30.44 9.86 1.74
N ALA A 237 -29.41 9.82 0.87
CA ALA A 237 -28.22 10.65 1.05
C ALA A 237 -28.47 12.11 0.70
N THR A 238 -27.91 13.01 1.49
CA THR A 238 -27.86 14.44 1.18
C THR A 238 -26.80 14.66 0.11
N VAL A 239 -27.21 15.23 -1.02
CA VAL A 239 -26.30 15.57 -2.11
C VAL A 239 -26.45 17.06 -2.41
N ILE A 240 -25.35 17.78 -2.26
CA ILE A 240 -25.25 19.22 -2.52
C ILE A 240 -24.37 19.40 -3.74
N VAL A 241 -24.72 20.37 -4.58
CA VAL A 241 -24.01 20.70 -5.81
C VAL A 241 -23.51 22.13 -5.71
N LEU A 242 -22.22 22.34 -5.96
CA LEU A 242 -21.68 23.67 -6.21
C LEU A 242 -21.87 24.02 -7.69
N THR A 243 -22.77 24.96 -7.95
CA THR A 243 -23.04 25.51 -9.29
C THR A 243 -22.41 26.90 -9.41
N PRO A 244 -22.33 27.50 -10.61
CA PRO A 244 -21.89 28.90 -10.75
C PRO A 244 -22.72 29.92 -9.94
N ALA A 245 -23.95 29.58 -9.55
CA ALA A 245 -24.84 30.45 -8.76
C ALA A 245 -24.74 30.22 -7.23
N GLY A 246 -24.06 29.15 -6.79
CA GLY A 246 -23.98 28.80 -5.38
C GLY A 246 -24.17 27.31 -5.07
N PHE A 247 -24.25 27.01 -3.77
CA PHE A 247 -24.59 25.67 -3.28
C PHE A 247 -26.10 25.44 -3.39
N VAL A 248 -26.50 24.35 -4.05
CA VAL A 248 -27.90 23.94 -4.21
C VAL A 248 -28.08 22.46 -3.84
N SER A 249 -29.31 22.06 -3.54
CA SER A 249 -29.65 20.64 -3.38
C SER A 249 -29.65 19.95 -4.76
N ALA A 250 -29.10 18.75 -4.85
CA ALA A 250 -29.18 17.96 -6.08
C ALA A 250 -30.62 17.52 -6.42
N ASP A 251 -31.52 17.52 -5.44
CA ASP A 251 -32.93 17.18 -5.63
C ASP A 251 -33.78 18.36 -6.13
N ASP A 252 -33.24 19.57 -6.07
CA ASP A 252 -33.91 20.82 -6.48
C ASP A 252 -32.89 21.83 -7.05
N PRO A 253 -32.29 21.53 -8.22
CA PRO A 253 -31.20 22.32 -8.77
C PRO A 253 -31.62 23.69 -9.30
N ASP A 254 -32.91 23.88 -9.60
CA ASP A 254 -33.46 25.10 -10.20
C ASP A 254 -33.86 26.17 -9.17
N ARG A 255 -33.87 25.83 -7.88
CA ARG A 255 -34.30 26.73 -6.79
C ARG A 255 -33.19 27.68 -6.30
N SER A 256 -32.38 28.17 -7.23
CA SER A 256 -31.49 29.30 -6.95
C SER A 256 -32.25 30.60 -7.19
N ASP A 257 -32.83 31.18 -6.13
CA ASP A 257 -33.40 32.54 -6.16
C ASP A 257 -32.33 33.64 -6.38
N VAL A 258 -31.06 33.24 -6.54
CA VAL A 258 -29.92 34.13 -6.72
C VAL A 258 -29.60 34.20 -8.22
N PRO A 259 -29.58 35.40 -8.84
CA PRO A 259 -29.09 35.58 -10.20
C PRO A 259 -27.67 35.04 -10.30
N ALA A 260 -27.28 34.47 -11.44
CA ALA A 260 -25.92 33.97 -11.68
C ALA A 260 -24.87 35.10 -11.63
N ARG A 261 -24.55 35.55 -10.41
CA ARG A 261 -23.42 36.42 -10.10
C ARG A 261 -22.30 35.48 -9.68
N HIS A 262 -21.12 35.70 -10.23
CA HIS A 262 -19.95 34.85 -9.95
C HIS A 262 -19.80 34.68 -8.44
N LEU A 263 -19.67 33.43 -7.99
CA LEU A 263 -19.28 33.07 -6.62
C LEU A 263 -17.99 33.81 -6.25
N ALA A 264 -18.13 34.97 -5.62
CA ALA A 264 -17.02 35.77 -5.14
C ALA A 264 -17.17 36.13 -3.65
N ASP A 265 -18.33 35.91 -3.04
CA ASP A 265 -18.56 36.16 -1.61
C ASP A 265 -18.63 34.85 -0.82
N PRO A 266 -17.57 34.52 -0.04
CA PRO A 266 -17.58 33.39 0.90
C PRO A 266 -18.71 33.47 1.93
N GLY A 267 -19.20 34.67 2.29
CA GLY A 267 -20.27 34.84 3.27
C GLY A 267 -21.61 34.28 2.77
N GLU A 268 -21.98 34.60 1.53
CA GLU A 268 -23.17 34.07 0.89
C GLU A 268 -23.07 32.56 0.65
N ALA A 269 -21.91 32.08 0.18
CA ALA A 269 -21.67 30.65 0.01
C ALA A 269 -21.78 29.87 1.34
N ALA A 270 -21.26 30.43 2.43
CA ALA A 270 -21.38 29.88 3.77
C ALA A 270 -22.85 29.81 4.24
N ARG A 271 -23.65 30.85 3.96
CA ARG A 271 -25.07 30.91 4.31
C ARG A 271 -25.88 29.85 3.54
N GLN A 272 -25.66 29.71 2.24
CA GLN A 272 -26.33 28.73 1.39
C GLN A 272 -26.00 27.30 1.84
N LEU A 273 -24.72 26.99 2.02
CA LEU A 273 -24.28 25.68 2.47
C LEU A 273 -24.82 25.37 3.89
N GLY A 274 -24.78 26.34 4.80
CA GLY A 274 -25.31 26.19 6.15
C GLY A 274 -26.81 25.90 6.17
N HIS A 275 -27.58 26.55 5.30
CA HIS A 275 -29.02 26.29 5.17
C HIS A 275 -29.30 24.87 4.66
N LEU A 276 -28.55 24.38 3.67
CA LEU A 276 -28.70 23.03 3.11
C LEU A 276 -28.31 21.92 4.10
N LEU A 277 -27.41 22.22 5.03
CA LEU A 277 -26.92 21.28 6.04
C LEU A 277 -27.70 21.36 7.35
N ALA A 278 -28.60 22.33 7.50
CA ALA A 278 -29.34 22.53 8.72
C ALA A 278 -30.14 21.27 9.11
N TYR A 279 -30.11 20.92 10.40
CA TYR A 279 -30.87 19.82 11.00
C TYR A 279 -30.48 18.40 10.57
N ALA A 280 -29.38 18.23 9.82
CA ALA A 280 -28.88 16.92 9.41
C ALA A 280 -27.61 16.52 10.16
N GLU A 281 -27.54 15.27 10.60
CA GLU A 281 -26.33 14.68 11.20
C GLU A 281 -25.64 13.75 10.20
N PHE A 282 -24.32 13.89 10.10
CA PHE A 282 -23.52 13.13 9.13
C PHE A 282 -22.40 12.34 9.80
N ASP A 283 -22.23 11.09 9.36
CA ASP A 283 -21.14 10.22 9.80
C ASP A 283 -20.05 10.07 8.73
N ASP A 284 -20.37 10.36 7.47
CA ASP A 284 -19.49 10.18 6.31
C ASP A 284 -19.74 11.26 5.25
N ILE A 285 -18.70 12.08 4.97
CA ILE A 285 -18.73 13.18 4.00
C ILE A 285 -17.76 12.90 2.86
N LEU A 286 -18.23 13.06 1.62
CA LEU A 286 -17.42 13.07 0.41
C LEU A 286 -17.46 14.44 -0.26
N VAL A 287 -16.30 14.99 -0.59
CA VAL A 287 -16.16 16.18 -1.46
C VAL A 287 -15.50 15.78 -2.78
N THR A 288 -16.06 16.23 -3.90
CA THR A 288 -15.45 16.00 -5.23
C THR A 288 -14.84 17.26 -5.85
N LEU A 289 -15.07 18.43 -5.24
CA LEU A 289 -14.55 19.73 -5.68
C LEU A 289 -13.04 19.74 -5.88
N GLN A 290 -12.57 20.46 -6.89
CA GLN A 290 -11.15 20.61 -7.23
C GLN A 290 -10.81 22.09 -7.51
N GLY A 291 -9.53 22.45 -7.40
CA GLY A 291 -9.06 23.80 -7.73
C GLY A 291 -9.83 24.89 -6.97
N HIS A 292 -10.27 25.92 -7.70
CA HIS A 292 -10.95 27.09 -7.12
C HIS A 292 -12.21 26.73 -6.30
N ASP A 293 -12.99 25.75 -6.76
CA ASP A 293 -14.18 25.27 -6.04
C ASP A 293 -13.82 24.69 -4.66
N LEU A 294 -12.67 24.02 -4.56
CA LEU A 294 -12.16 23.47 -3.31
C LEU A 294 -11.60 24.57 -2.40
N ASP A 295 -10.91 25.57 -2.98
CA ASP A 295 -10.40 26.72 -2.23
C ASP A 295 -11.54 27.53 -1.58
N LEU A 296 -12.65 27.69 -2.31
CA LEU A 296 -13.88 28.28 -1.76
C LEU A 296 -14.40 27.46 -0.56
N LEU A 297 -14.49 26.14 -0.71
CA LEU A 297 -14.97 25.28 0.37
C LEU A 297 -14.04 25.32 1.59
N ASP A 298 -12.73 25.40 1.38
CA ASP A 298 -11.73 25.56 2.45
C ASP A 298 -11.92 26.90 3.19
N ALA A 299 -12.23 28.00 2.47
CA ALA A 299 -12.50 29.30 3.07
C ALA A 299 -13.76 29.32 3.95
N ILE A 300 -14.74 28.45 3.69
CA ILE A 300 -15.99 28.34 4.46
C ILE A 300 -16.08 27.05 5.29
N ALA A 301 -14.95 26.36 5.49
CA ALA A 301 -14.89 25.07 6.19
C ALA A 301 -15.60 25.02 7.58
N PRO A 302 -15.67 26.10 8.39
CA PRO A 302 -16.41 26.08 9.65
C PRO A 302 -17.90 25.75 9.53
N VAL A 303 -18.50 25.94 8.34
CA VAL A 303 -19.90 25.59 8.05
C VAL A 303 -20.10 24.07 7.98
N LEU A 304 -19.07 23.32 7.61
CA LEU A 304 -19.17 21.88 7.45
C LEU A 304 -19.30 21.17 8.81
N PRO A 305 -20.20 20.19 8.92
CA PRO A 305 -20.33 19.36 10.11
C PRO A 305 -19.08 18.50 10.28
N LEU A 306 -18.72 18.23 11.53
CA LEU A 306 -17.71 17.23 11.84
C LEU A 306 -18.35 15.85 11.71
N ALA A 307 -17.83 15.06 10.77
CA ALA A 307 -18.22 13.68 10.59
C ALA A 307 -17.07 12.75 11.00
N ARG A 308 -17.43 11.53 11.41
CA ARG A 308 -16.45 10.48 11.72
C ARG A 308 -15.52 10.19 10.54
N THR A 309 -16.05 10.25 9.31
CA THR A 309 -15.27 10.09 8.07
C THR A 309 -15.46 11.31 7.20
N MET A 310 -14.35 11.93 6.80
CA MET A 310 -14.32 13.08 5.90
C MET A 310 -13.26 12.80 4.84
N GLU A 311 -13.67 12.66 3.59
CA GLU A 311 -12.82 12.24 2.50
C GLU A 311 -13.08 13.11 1.25
N ARG A 312 -12.09 13.18 0.36
CA ARG A 312 -12.26 13.85 -0.92
C ARG A 312 -11.70 13.09 -2.09
N THR A 313 -12.28 13.29 -3.25
CA THR A 313 -11.64 12.83 -4.49
C THR A 313 -10.44 13.73 -4.80
N ARG A 314 -9.37 13.14 -5.35
CA ARG A 314 -8.11 13.82 -5.68
C ARG A 314 -7.55 13.26 -6.99
N ASN A 315 -6.59 13.98 -7.55
CA ASN A 315 -5.80 13.60 -8.72
C ASN A 315 -6.65 13.53 -10.01
N SER A 316 -6.34 12.62 -10.93
CA SER A 316 -7.00 12.50 -12.23
C SER A 316 -8.47 12.10 -12.13
N ARG A 317 -9.29 12.50 -13.11
CA ARG A 317 -10.73 12.19 -13.17
C ARG A 317 -11.02 10.68 -13.08
N LEU A 318 -10.18 9.84 -13.68
CA LEU A 318 -10.28 8.38 -13.58
C LEU A 318 -10.08 7.88 -12.13
N GLN A 319 -9.11 8.46 -11.42
CA GLN A 319 -8.88 8.15 -10.01
C GLN A 319 -10.03 8.67 -9.13
N GLN A 320 -10.54 9.88 -9.41
CA GLN A 320 -11.70 10.42 -8.71
C GLN A 320 -12.94 9.52 -8.83
N ARG A 321 -13.21 8.95 -10.02
CA ARG A 321 -14.28 7.96 -10.18
C ARG A 321 -14.05 6.69 -9.35
N THR A 322 -12.80 6.26 -9.22
CA THR A 322 -12.43 5.09 -8.40
C THR A 322 -12.62 5.39 -6.92
N HIS A 323 -12.26 6.60 -6.49
CA HIS A 323 -12.49 7.12 -5.14
C HIS A 323 -13.99 7.17 -4.82
N LEU A 324 -14.81 7.75 -5.72
CA LEU A 324 -16.25 7.77 -5.59
C LEU A 324 -16.80 6.34 -5.42
N ARG A 325 -16.41 5.39 -6.28
CA ARG A 325 -16.86 4.00 -6.18
C ARG A 325 -16.52 3.39 -4.82
N THR A 326 -15.31 3.63 -4.32
CA THR A 326 -14.87 3.15 -3.01
C THR A 326 -15.74 3.72 -1.89
N TRP A 327 -16.08 5.01 -1.96
CA TRP A 327 -17.01 5.64 -1.03
C TRP A 327 -18.43 5.07 -1.17
N LEU A 328 -18.96 4.93 -2.38
CA LEU A 328 -20.30 4.40 -2.64
C LEU A 328 -20.47 2.96 -2.14
N ASP A 329 -19.44 2.12 -2.25
CA ASP A 329 -19.46 0.73 -1.78
C ASP A 329 -19.55 0.62 -0.24
N ARG A 330 -19.35 1.72 0.50
CA ARG A 330 -19.56 1.81 1.96
C ARG A 330 -20.94 2.34 2.35
N GLY A 331 -21.86 2.50 1.40
CA GLY A 331 -23.24 2.91 1.67
C GLY A 331 -24.06 1.77 2.26
N LEU A 332 -24.74 2.02 3.37
CA LEU A 332 -25.54 1.04 4.10
C LEU A 332 -27.02 1.38 3.96
N ALA A 333 -27.82 0.42 3.50
CA ALA A 333 -29.28 0.52 3.55
C ALA A 333 -29.79 0.30 4.98
N ASP A 334 -30.98 0.81 5.29
CA ASP A 334 -31.58 0.62 6.61
C ASP A 334 -31.79 -0.87 6.92
N GLY A 335 -31.61 -1.24 8.19
CA GLY A 335 -31.69 -2.63 8.66
C GLY A 335 -30.46 -3.51 8.38
N VAL A 336 -29.51 -3.05 7.56
CA VAL A 336 -28.28 -3.80 7.26
C VAL A 336 -27.19 -3.49 8.29
N THR A 337 -26.45 -4.50 8.73
CA THR A 337 -25.26 -4.33 9.59
C THR A 337 -24.02 -4.82 8.85
N MET A 338 -22.93 -4.05 8.91
CA MET A 338 -21.65 -4.37 8.28
C MET A 338 -20.46 -4.03 9.18
N ALA A 339 -19.43 -4.86 9.12
CA ALA A 339 -18.23 -4.71 9.92
C ALA A 339 -17.31 -3.58 9.39
N GLN A 340 -16.52 -3.05 10.32
CA GLN A 340 -15.41 -2.14 10.07
C GLN A 340 -14.12 -2.94 9.85
N GLY A 341 -13.17 -2.33 9.14
CA GLY A 341 -11.77 -2.78 9.11
C GLY A 341 -11.20 -2.79 7.70
N HIS A 342 -9.87 -2.72 7.63
CA HIS A 342 -9.15 -2.80 6.37
C HIS A 342 -9.18 -4.23 5.82
N ILE A 343 -9.65 -4.38 4.58
CA ILE A 343 -9.64 -5.68 3.90
C ILE A 343 -8.26 -5.89 3.29
N ARG A 344 -7.54 -6.92 3.76
CA ARG A 344 -6.23 -7.26 3.21
C ARG A 344 -6.43 -8.10 1.95
N TRP A 345 -6.08 -7.51 0.81
CA TRP A 345 -6.19 -8.16 -0.48
C TRP A 345 -4.89 -8.88 -0.84
N GLY A 346 -5.02 -10.08 -1.38
CA GLY A 346 -3.88 -10.85 -1.86
C GLY A 346 -4.19 -11.61 -3.15
N LYS A 347 -3.12 -12.02 -3.83
CA LYS A 347 -3.17 -13.00 -4.92
C LYS A 347 -2.22 -14.13 -4.55
N VAL A 348 -2.74 -15.35 -4.42
CA VAL A 348 -1.89 -16.56 -4.44
C VAL A 348 -1.85 -17.05 -5.88
N ILE A 349 -0.84 -17.84 -6.23
CA ILE A 349 -0.54 -18.42 -7.56
C ILE A 349 -1.78 -19.03 -8.28
N ALA A 350 -2.89 -19.31 -7.58
CA ALA A 350 -4.13 -19.80 -8.18
C ALA A 350 -5.43 -19.05 -7.82
N ALA A 351 -5.45 -18.03 -6.94
CA ALA A 351 -6.70 -17.39 -6.53
C ALA A 351 -6.57 -15.95 -5.99
N PHE A 352 -7.53 -15.10 -6.37
CA PHE A 352 -7.75 -13.78 -5.78
C PHE A 352 -8.53 -13.94 -4.46
N TYR A 353 -8.02 -13.35 -3.38
CA TYR A 353 -8.66 -13.42 -2.07
C TYR A 353 -8.61 -12.07 -1.32
N GLY A 354 -9.52 -11.90 -0.37
CA GLY A 354 -9.55 -10.80 0.58
C GLY A 354 -9.81 -11.33 1.98
N SER A 355 -9.23 -10.70 3.00
CA SER A 355 -9.43 -11.09 4.41
C SER A 355 -9.83 -9.91 5.27
N LEU A 356 -10.76 -10.15 6.20
CA LEU A 356 -11.24 -9.20 7.20
C LEU A 356 -11.49 -9.95 8.52
N GLY A 357 -10.71 -9.62 9.55
CA GLY A 357 -10.75 -10.37 10.80
C GLY A 357 -10.36 -11.83 10.59
N GLU A 358 -11.20 -12.76 11.04
CA GLU A 358 -11.02 -14.20 10.85
C GLU A 358 -11.52 -14.72 9.49
N PHE A 359 -12.29 -13.92 8.76
CA PHE A 359 -12.91 -14.32 7.51
C PHE A 359 -12.02 -14.05 6.30
N THR A 360 -12.00 -15.00 5.38
CA THR A 360 -11.32 -14.91 4.09
C THR A 360 -12.30 -15.24 2.98
N ALA A 361 -12.54 -14.30 2.07
CA ALA A 361 -13.29 -14.54 0.84
C ALA A 361 -12.29 -14.90 -0.25
N ARG A 362 -12.54 -16.02 -0.95
CA ARG A 362 -11.66 -16.57 -1.98
C ARG A 362 -12.44 -16.86 -3.25
N HIS A 363 -11.98 -16.36 -4.39
CA HIS A 363 -12.50 -16.77 -5.70
C HIS A 363 -11.96 -18.17 -6.04
N VAL A 364 -12.85 -19.15 -6.14
CA VAL A 364 -12.48 -20.57 -6.35
C VAL A 364 -12.64 -21.05 -7.79
N GLY A 365 -13.13 -20.19 -8.70
CA GLY A 365 -13.25 -20.51 -10.12
C GLY A 365 -14.66 -20.27 -10.68
N PRO A 366 -15.00 -20.86 -11.84
CA PRO A 366 -16.35 -20.77 -12.40
C PRO A 366 -17.37 -21.44 -11.47
N ALA A 367 -18.56 -20.85 -11.35
CA ALA A 367 -19.67 -21.46 -10.62
C ALA A 367 -20.29 -22.63 -11.42
N PRO A 368 -21.05 -23.56 -10.79
CA PRO A 368 -21.73 -24.69 -11.47
C PRO A 368 -22.77 -24.33 -12.55
N GLY A 369 -22.89 -23.04 -12.89
CA GLY A 369 -23.71 -22.52 -13.97
C GLY A 369 -22.99 -21.34 -14.64
N ARG A 370 -23.62 -20.15 -14.63
CA ARG A 370 -23.01 -18.92 -15.16
C ARG A 370 -22.44 -18.05 -14.03
N GLY A 371 -21.19 -17.62 -14.18
CA GLY A 371 -20.53 -16.69 -13.27
C GLY A 371 -19.33 -17.30 -12.54
N HIS A 372 -18.96 -16.69 -11.42
CA HIS A 372 -17.77 -16.99 -10.63
C HIS A 372 -18.16 -17.33 -9.21
N MET A 373 -17.58 -18.40 -8.66
CA MET A 373 -17.83 -18.83 -7.30
C MET A 373 -16.83 -18.17 -6.34
N VAL A 374 -17.36 -17.58 -5.28
CA VAL A 374 -16.61 -17.06 -4.14
C VAL A 374 -17.01 -17.85 -2.90
N ARG A 375 -16.01 -18.30 -2.12
CA ARG A 375 -16.23 -18.94 -0.82
C ARG A 375 -15.73 -18.05 0.30
N VAL A 376 -16.51 -17.91 1.36
CA VAL A 376 -16.10 -17.28 2.62
C VAL A 376 -15.70 -18.38 3.59
N GLU A 377 -14.47 -18.32 4.05
CA GLU A 377 -13.79 -19.32 4.86
C GLU A 377 -13.27 -18.68 6.15
N THR A 378 -13.22 -19.45 7.23
CA THR A 378 -12.49 -19.16 8.47
C THR A 378 -11.31 -20.15 8.59
N ARG A 379 -10.55 -20.09 9.69
CA ARG A 379 -9.49 -21.09 9.95
C ARG A 379 -10.02 -22.53 10.04
N SER A 380 -11.29 -22.72 10.43
CA SER A 380 -11.92 -24.04 10.58
C SER A 380 -12.59 -24.55 9.30
N GLY A 381 -12.49 -23.83 8.18
CA GLY A 381 -13.10 -24.21 6.90
C GLY A 381 -14.18 -23.23 6.45
N LEU A 382 -15.17 -23.72 5.69
CA LEU A 382 -16.25 -22.89 5.16
C LEU A 382 -17.02 -22.20 6.31
N ALA A 383 -17.30 -20.89 6.17
CA ALA A 383 -17.94 -20.09 7.22
C ALA A 383 -19.45 -20.41 7.35
N THR A 384 -19.80 -21.59 7.84
CA THR A 384 -21.18 -21.98 8.14
C THR A 384 -21.58 -21.56 9.55
N GLY A 385 -22.88 -21.42 9.81
CA GLY A 385 -23.39 -21.13 11.15
C GLY A 385 -23.35 -19.65 11.54
N TYR A 386 -23.38 -18.73 10.59
CA TYR A 386 -23.46 -17.29 10.84
C TYR A 386 -24.81 -16.74 10.38
N ALA A 387 -25.41 -15.82 11.13
CA ALA A 387 -26.64 -15.12 10.76
C ALA A 387 -26.43 -13.60 10.69
N ALA A 388 -27.15 -12.96 9.78
CA ALA A 388 -27.31 -11.51 9.78
C ALA A 388 -28.07 -11.03 11.03
N ALA A 389 -28.08 -9.72 11.27
CA ALA A 389 -28.71 -9.11 12.44
C ALA A 389 -30.23 -9.38 12.56
N ASP A 390 -30.89 -9.68 11.45
CA ASP A 390 -32.31 -10.06 11.37
C ASP A 390 -32.55 -11.57 11.60
N GLY A 391 -31.50 -12.34 11.89
CA GLY A 391 -31.55 -13.79 12.07
C GLY A 391 -31.46 -14.59 10.76
N THR A 392 -31.37 -13.94 9.60
CA THR A 392 -31.26 -14.63 8.31
C THR A 392 -29.91 -15.37 8.22
N PRO A 393 -29.89 -16.70 7.99
CA PRO A 393 -28.65 -17.45 7.83
C PRO A 393 -27.84 -16.95 6.62
N LEU A 394 -26.53 -16.80 6.80
CA LEU A 394 -25.62 -16.38 5.75
C LEU A 394 -25.10 -17.58 4.97
N THR A 395 -25.16 -17.48 3.63
CA THR A 395 -24.57 -18.48 2.73
C THR A 395 -23.10 -18.16 2.48
N PRO A 396 -22.15 -19.04 2.82
CA PRO A 396 -20.72 -18.79 2.61
C PRO A 396 -20.28 -18.94 1.16
N GLU A 397 -21.13 -19.46 0.28
CA GLU A 397 -20.90 -19.55 -1.17
C GLU A 397 -21.71 -18.49 -1.91
N ILE A 398 -21.02 -17.68 -2.73
CA ILE A 398 -21.62 -16.55 -3.44
C ILE A 398 -21.27 -16.66 -4.92
N ILE A 399 -22.30 -16.59 -5.77
CA ILE A 399 -22.13 -16.56 -7.22
C ILE A 399 -22.09 -15.11 -7.70
N VAL A 400 -21.00 -14.75 -8.36
CA VAL A 400 -20.76 -13.41 -8.90
C VAL A 400 -20.83 -13.45 -10.43
N SER A 401 -21.65 -12.61 -11.05
CA SER A 401 -21.93 -12.68 -12.49
C SER A 401 -20.71 -12.40 -13.40
N SER A 402 -19.71 -11.65 -12.93
CA SER A 402 -18.50 -11.34 -13.71
C SER A 402 -17.27 -11.08 -12.84
N LYS A 403 -16.07 -11.28 -13.41
CA LYS A 403 -14.79 -10.99 -12.72
C LYS A 403 -14.69 -9.55 -12.22
N ALA A 404 -15.26 -8.59 -12.96
CA ALA A 404 -15.25 -7.18 -12.59
C ALA A 404 -16.02 -6.90 -11.28
N ARG A 405 -16.99 -7.76 -10.93
CA ARG A 405 -17.79 -7.65 -9.70
C ARG A 405 -17.23 -8.47 -8.53
N LEU A 406 -16.13 -9.22 -8.72
CA LEU A 406 -15.55 -10.06 -7.67
C LEU A 406 -15.14 -9.25 -6.45
N ARG A 407 -14.33 -8.20 -6.64
CA ARG A 407 -13.80 -7.42 -5.53
C ARG A 407 -14.92 -6.73 -4.70
N PRO A 408 -15.90 -6.04 -5.31
CA PRO A 408 -17.04 -5.51 -4.56
C PRO A 408 -17.82 -6.60 -3.82
N ALA A 409 -18.16 -7.71 -4.50
CA ALA A 409 -18.93 -8.79 -3.88
C ALA A 409 -18.21 -9.45 -2.70
N MET A 410 -16.90 -9.69 -2.82
CA MET A 410 -16.06 -10.22 -1.75
C MET A 410 -15.95 -9.25 -0.57
N ALA A 411 -15.84 -7.95 -0.84
CA ALA A 411 -15.81 -6.94 0.22
C ALA A 411 -17.13 -6.88 0.99
N THR A 412 -18.26 -6.91 0.29
CA THR A 412 -19.59 -7.00 0.91
C THR A 412 -19.70 -8.26 1.76
N ALA A 413 -19.34 -9.43 1.20
CA ALA A 413 -19.40 -10.70 1.90
C ALA A 413 -18.58 -10.69 3.19
N LEU A 414 -17.32 -10.27 3.12
CA LEU A 414 -16.44 -10.17 4.28
C LEU A 414 -17.02 -9.27 5.37
N ARG A 415 -17.57 -8.11 5.00
CA ARG A 415 -18.16 -7.18 5.97
C ARG A 415 -19.45 -7.71 6.58
N THR A 416 -20.26 -8.44 5.81
CA THR A 416 -21.48 -9.08 6.32
C THR A 416 -21.11 -10.20 7.30
N PHE A 417 -20.19 -11.09 6.93
CA PHE A 417 -19.73 -12.18 7.81
C PHE A 417 -19.05 -11.67 9.07
N ALA A 418 -18.18 -10.66 8.97
CA ALA A 418 -17.52 -10.07 10.13
C ALA A 418 -18.47 -9.30 11.07
N ALA A 419 -19.69 -8.98 10.63
CA ALA A 419 -20.74 -8.39 11.47
C ALA A 419 -21.82 -9.40 11.89
N ALA A 420 -21.68 -10.65 11.46
CA ALA A 420 -22.65 -11.68 11.71
C ALA A 420 -22.55 -12.21 13.14
N THR A 421 -23.67 -12.68 13.66
CA THR A 421 -23.70 -13.39 14.94
C THR A 421 -23.48 -14.88 14.67
N PRO A 422 -22.57 -15.55 15.40
CA PRO A 422 -22.49 -17.00 15.37
C PRO A 422 -23.82 -17.58 15.87
N ILE A 423 -24.49 -18.36 15.02
CA ILE A 423 -25.64 -19.17 15.43
C ILE A 423 -25.03 -20.26 16.29
N MET A 424 -25.24 -20.20 17.61
CA MET A 424 -24.92 -21.33 18.47
C MET A 424 -25.70 -22.54 17.95
N ALA A 425 -25.03 -23.42 17.21
CA ALA A 425 -25.51 -24.78 17.08
C ALA A 425 -25.52 -25.31 18.52
N ALA A 426 -26.73 -25.52 19.03
CA ALA A 426 -26.97 -26.20 20.29
C ALA A 426 -26.02 -27.39 20.41
N ALA A 427 -25.46 -27.55 21.60
CA ALA A 427 -24.66 -28.70 22.00
C ALA A 427 -25.18 -29.98 21.32
N ARG A 428 -24.39 -30.54 20.40
CA ARG A 428 -24.50 -31.98 20.13
C ARG A 428 -23.86 -32.67 21.31
N ALA A 429 -24.73 -33.01 22.26
CA ALA A 429 -24.49 -34.01 23.28
C ALA A 429 -24.22 -35.38 22.64
N VAL A 430 -23.32 -36.10 23.31
CA VAL A 430 -22.88 -37.51 23.14
C VAL A 430 -21.89 -37.75 22.01
#